data_AF-A0A975SGF7-F1
#
_entry.id   AF-A0A975SGF7-F1
#
_cell.length_a   1.000
_cell.length_b   1.000
_cell.length_c   1.000
_cell.angle_alpha   90.00
_cell.angle_beta   90.00
_cell.angle_gamma   90.00
#
_symmetry.space_group_name_H-M   'P 1'
#
loop_
_entity.id
_entity.type
_entity.pdbx_description
1 polymer ?
#
loop_
_entity_poly.entity_id
_entity_poly.type
_entity_poly.pdbx_seq_one_letter_code
_entity_poly.pdbx_strand_id
1 'polypeptide(L)'
;MTVLPIRISGDPVLHSPAAPVTQFDDELRTLVADMIDTMHAAPGVGLAAPQVGVPLRLFVYEYTDGDGLVHSGTAINPVLLVSPPPVADTDDDADEEGCLSFPGERFPLLRSADALLTAVDIEGKPFEVRASGWLARIFQHEYDHLDGYLYVDRLEYPYSKAATKIARKRSWSGPGSSWMPGVDTFDGGA
;
A
#
# COMPACT_ATOMS: atom_id res chain seq x y z
N MET A 1 -11.76 -15.15 -10.57
CA MET A 1 -10.72 -14.40 -9.85
C MET A 1 -10.84 -14.75 -8.38
N THR A 2 -9.71 -14.74 -7.68
CA THR A 2 -9.54 -15.31 -6.34
C THR A 2 -8.95 -14.27 -5.39
N VAL A 3 -9.47 -14.21 -4.17
CA VAL A 3 -8.87 -13.40 -3.10
C VAL A 3 -7.56 -14.05 -2.65
N LEU A 4 -6.51 -13.25 -2.56
CA LEU A 4 -5.16 -13.65 -2.19
C LEU A 4 -4.90 -13.38 -0.70
N PRO A 5 -4.07 -14.20 -0.02
CA PRO A 5 -3.64 -13.91 1.34
C PRO A 5 -2.73 -12.68 1.35
N ILE A 6 -2.99 -11.76 2.28
CA ILE A 6 -2.18 -10.56 2.51
C ILE A 6 -1.08 -10.90 3.52
N ARG A 7 0.17 -10.64 3.14
CA ARG A 7 1.36 -10.79 3.98
C ARG A 7 1.37 -9.73 5.07
N ILE A 8 1.80 -10.15 6.26
CA ILE A 8 1.95 -9.28 7.43
C ILE A 8 3.44 -8.95 7.59
N SER A 9 3.72 -7.80 8.20
CA SER A 9 5.05 -7.35 8.62
C SER A 9 5.90 -8.50 9.18
N GLY A 10 7.19 -8.48 8.83
CA GLY A 10 8.13 -9.57 9.09
C GLY A 10 8.33 -10.52 7.90
N ASP A 11 7.43 -10.55 6.92
CA ASP A 11 7.66 -11.25 5.65
C ASP A 11 8.73 -10.50 4.80
N PRO A 12 9.83 -11.15 4.39
CA PRO A 12 10.91 -10.51 3.64
C PRO A 12 10.47 -9.82 2.34
N VAL A 13 9.39 -10.28 1.72
CA VAL A 13 8.85 -9.68 0.49
C VAL A 13 8.37 -8.23 0.72
N LEU A 14 7.94 -7.90 1.93
CA LEU A 14 7.50 -6.55 2.31
C LEU A 14 8.66 -5.60 2.60
N HIS A 15 9.86 -6.14 2.78
CA HIS A 15 11.07 -5.42 3.21
C HIS A 15 12.19 -5.50 2.17
N SER A 16 11.85 -5.82 0.92
CA SER A 16 12.78 -5.92 -0.20
C SER A 16 12.22 -5.13 -1.40
N PRO A 17 13.04 -4.34 -2.12
CA PRO A 17 12.58 -3.64 -3.32
C PRO A 17 12.04 -4.61 -4.37
N ALA A 18 10.86 -4.29 -4.91
CA ALA A 18 10.19 -5.11 -5.90
C ALA A 18 10.83 -4.99 -7.28
N ALA A 19 10.86 -6.10 -8.03
CA ALA A 19 11.46 -6.17 -9.36
C ALA A 19 10.54 -5.53 -10.41
N PRO A 20 11.09 -4.87 -11.45
CA PRO A 20 10.27 -4.30 -12.51
C PRO A 20 9.51 -5.40 -13.27
N VAL A 21 8.28 -5.09 -13.67
CA VAL A 21 7.48 -5.93 -14.57
C VAL A 21 8.04 -5.79 -15.99
N THR A 22 8.39 -6.91 -16.62
CA THR A 22 8.96 -6.93 -17.99
C THR A 22 8.07 -7.66 -19.01
N GLN A 23 7.06 -8.39 -18.55
CA GLN A 23 6.17 -9.19 -19.39
C GLN A 23 4.73 -8.79 -19.11
N PHE A 24 3.96 -8.52 -20.17
CA PHE A 24 2.57 -8.06 -20.11
C PHE A 24 1.65 -9.13 -20.72
N ASP A 25 1.57 -10.27 -20.04
CA ASP A 25 0.87 -11.47 -20.46
C ASP A 25 -0.39 -11.74 -19.63
N ASP A 26 -1.00 -12.90 -19.85
CA ASP A 26 -2.23 -13.30 -19.15
C ASP A 26 -1.99 -13.61 -17.66
N GLU A 27 -0.77 -13.96 -17.27
CA GLU A 27 -0.41 -14.17 -15.86
C GLU A 27 -0.43 -12.84 -15.10
N LEU A 28 0.16 -11.78 -15.68
CA LEU A 28 0.07 -10.43 -15.14
C LEU A 28 -1.38 -9.94 -15.04
N ARG A 29 -2.19 -10.19 -16.09
CA ARG A 29 -3.62 -9.82 -16.09
C ARG A 29 -4.39 -10.51 -14.98
N THR A 30 -4.11 -11.79 -14.77
CA THR A 30 -4.74 -12.58 -13.69
C THR A 30 -4.32 -12.06 -12.31
N LEU A 31 -3.03 -11.75 -12.12
CA LEU A 31 -2.54 -11.18 -10.87
C LEU A 31 -3.21 -9.84 -10.54
N VAL A 32 -3.29 -8.92 -11.50
CA VAL A 32 -3.93 -7.62 -11.31
C VAL A 32 -5.41 -7.79 -10.94
N ALA A 33 -6.10 -8.67 -11.65
CA ALA A 33 -7.48 -9.05 -11.37
C ALA A 33 -7.67 -9.56 -9.93
N ASP A 34 -6.85 -10.53 -9.51
CA ASP A 34 -6.89 -11.08 -8.16
C ASP A 34 -6.52 -10.05 -7.08
N MET A 35 -5.61 -9.13 -7.38
CA MET A 35 -5.26 -8.02 -6.49
C MET A 35 -6.42 -7.04 -6.31
N ILE A 36 -7.17 -6.71 -7.37
CA ILE A 36 -8.38 -5.88 -7.28
C ILE A 36 -9.43 -6.57 -6.39
N ASP A 37 -9.71 -7.85 -6.65
CA ASP A 37 -10.65 -8.62 -5.82
C ASP A 37 -10.20 -8.70 -4.36
N THR A 38 -8.90 -8.85 -4.12
CA THR A 38 -8.30 -8.86 -2.77
C THR A 38 -8.45 -7.49 -2.09
N MET A 39 -8.18 -6.40 -2.80
CA MET A 39 -8.34 -5.02 -2.33
C MET A 39 -9.81 -4.66 -2.07
N HIS A 40 -10.78 -5.32 -2.71
CA HIS A 40 -12.20 -5.13 -2.38
C HIS A 40 -12.66 -6.02 -1.22
N ALA A 41 -12.09 -7.21 -1.07
CA ALA A 41 -12.39 -8.14 0.01
C ALA A 41 -11.78 -7.72 1.36
N ALA A 42 -10.65 -7.02 1.33
CA ALA A 42 -10.13 -6.24 2.44
C ALA A 42 -10.63 -4.80 2.28
N PRO A 43 -11.13 -4.07 3.28
CA PRO A 43 -11.60 -2.70 3.09
C PRO A 43 -10.43 -1.71 2.92
N GLY A 44 -9.65 -1.84 1.84
CA GLY A 44 -8.49 -1.01 1.49
C GLY A 44 -8.74 -0.15 0.25
N VAL A 45 -7.94 0.91 0.10
CA VAL A 45 -7.99 1.85 -1.04
C VAL A 45 -6.81 1.68 -2.01
N GLY A 46 -5.92 0.75 -1.69
CA GLY A 46 -4.74 0.38 -2.47
C GLY A 46 -4.21 -0.98 -2.05
N LEU A 47 -3.53 -1.66 -2.98
CA LEU A 47 -2.84 -2.92 -2.72
C LEU A 47 -1.65 -3.09 -3.67
N ALA A 48 -0.45 -3.19 -3.11
CA ALA A 48 0.78 -3.46 -3.82
C ALA A 48 1.06 -4.96 -3.96
N ALA A 49 1.66 -5.40 -5.07
CA ALA A 49 1.94 -6.82 -5.32
C ALA A 49 2.79 -7.50 -4.22
N PRO A 50 3.78 -6.83 -3.59
CA PRO A 50 4.48 -7.41 -2.45
C PRO A 50 3.57 -7.82 -1.29
N GLN A 51 2.44 -7.11 -1.09
CA GLN A 51 1.48 -7.44 -0.04
C GLN A 51 0.78 -8.77 -0.27
N VAL A 52 0.67 -9.26 -1.50
CA VAL A 52 0.17 -10.62 -1.81
C VAL A 52 1.31 -11.63 -2.00
N GLY A 53 2.54 -11.23 -1.65
CA GLY A 53 3.74 -12.06 -1.74
C GLY A 53 4.38 -12.13 -3.12
N VAL A 54 4.01 -11.23 -4.03
CA VAL A 54 4.56 -11.17 -5.39
C VAL A 54 5.54 -10.00 -5.48
N PRO A 55 6.86 -10.24 -5.65
CA PRO A 55 7.88 -9.18 -5.61
C PRO A 55 7.98 -8.42 -6.93
N LEU A 56 6.84 -7.96 -7.47
CA LEU A 56 6.75 -7.18 -8.71
C LEU A 56 6.39 -5.72 -8.43
N ARG A 57 6.93 -4.82 -9.23
CA ARG A 57 6.79 -3.37 -9.07
C ARG A 57 5.47 -2.88 -9.64
N LEU A 58 4.36 -3.23 -9.00
CA LEU A 58 3.02 -2.77 -9.36
C LEU A 58 2.08 -2.68 -8.16
N PHE A 59 1.12 -1.77 -8.23
CA PHE A 59 0.00 -1.68 -7.29
C PHE A 59 -1.32 -1.38 -8.01
N VAL A 60 -2.42 -1.72 -7.36
CA VAL A 60 -3.77 -1.32 -7.74
C VAL A 60 -4.30 -0.32 -6.72
N TYR A 61 -5.20 0.57 -7.13
CA TYR A 61 -5.83 1.55 -6.25
C TYR A 61 -7.27 1.81 -6.68
N GLU A 62 -8.12 2.09 -5.70
CA GLU A 62 -9.48 2.60 -5.89
C GLU A 62 -9.88 3.46 -4.69
N TYR A 63 -10.19 4.72 -4.94
CA TYR A 63 -10.59 5.69 -3.94
C TYR A 63 -11.64 6.65 -4.50
N THR A 64 -12.74 6.82 -3.77
CA THR A 64 -13.77 7.82 -4.10
C THR A 64 -13.54 9.06 -3.25
N ASP A 65 -13.31 10.21 -3.88
CA ASP A 65 -13.09 11.45 -3.14
C ASP A 65 -14.39 12.08 -2.60
N GLY A 66 -14.25 13.20 -1.89
CA GLY A 66 -15.37 13.92 -1.27
C GLY A 66 -16.39 14.49 -2.28
N ASP A 67 -16.02 14.63 -3.55
CA ASP A 67 -16.91 15.07 -4.63
C ASP A 67 -17.59 13.88 -5.34
N GLY A 68 -17.31 12.65 -4.90
CA GLY A 68 -17.85 11.42 -5.48
C GLY A 68 -17.13 10.97 -6.74
N LEU A 69 -15.96 11.55 -7.06
CA LEU A 69 -15.15 11.12 -8.18
C LEU A 69 -14.35 9.87 -7.78
N VAL A 70 -14.49 8.81 -8.59
CA VAL A 70 -13.75 7.56 -8.40
C VAL A 70 -12.39 7.66 -9.10
N HIS A 71 -11.33 7.52 -8.31
CA HIS A 71 -9.95 7.40 -8.76
C HIS A 71 -9.55 5.93 -8.66
N SER A 72 -9.44 5.24 -9.78
CA SER A 72 -8.97 3.85 -9.79
C SER A 72 -8.00 3.57 -10.93
N GLY A 73 -7.16 2.56 -10.75
CA GLY A 73 -6.19 2.17 -11.77
C GLY A 73 -5.22 1.09 -11.31
N THR A 74 -4.39 0.64 -12.26
CA THR A 74 -3.25 -0.23 -12.03
C THR A 74 -2.00 0.51 -12.45
N ALA A 75 -1.09 0.73 -11.52
CA ALA A 75 0.19 1.41 -11.76
C ALA A 75 1.31 0.38 -11.82
N ILE A 76 1.79 0.10 -13.04
CA ILE A 76 2.89 -0.84 -13.28
C ILE A 76 4.18 -0.06 -13.53
N ASN A 77 5.28 -0.50 -12.91
CA ASN A 77 6.57 0.17 -12.88
C ASN A 77 6.46 1.67 -12.57
N PRO A 78 5.72 2.07 -11.52
CA PRO A 78 5.51 3.48 -11.23
C PRO A 78 6.82 4.18 -10.86
N VAL A 79 6.85 5.47 -11.18
CA VAL A 79 7.77 6.48 -10.65
C VAL A 79 6.93 7.54 -9.95
N LEU A 80 7.33 7.91 -8.73
CA LEU A 80 6.61 8.89 -7.93
C LEU A 80 7.51 10.10 -7.65
N LEU A 81 7.05 11.27 -8.04
CA LEU A 81 7.64 12.54 -7.62
C LEU A 81 6.71 13.18 -6.58
N VAL A 82 7.24 13.61 -5.44
CA VAL A 82 6.44 14.20 -4.37
C VAL A 82 6.92 15.61 -4.04
N SER A 83 6.02 16.46 -3.55
CA SER A 83 6.42 17.73 -2.94
C SER A 83 7.22 17.49 -1.64
N PRO A 84 7.98 18.47 -1.13
CA PRO A 84 8.56 18.35 0.20
C PRO A 84 7.47 18.12 1.27
N PRO A 85 7.67 17.20 2.23
CA PRO A 85 6.72 17.01 3.31
C PRO A 85 6.62 18.28 4.17
N PRO A 86 5.47 18.51 4.82
CA PRO A 86 5.31 19.62 5.73
C PRO A 86 6.29 19.53 6.91
N VAL A 87 6.76 20.68 7.38
CA VAL A 87 7.52 20.77 8.65
C VAL A 87 6.53 21.13 9.75
N ALA A 88 5.90 20.10 10.31
CA ALA A 88 4.88 20.22 11.35
C ALA A 88 4.94 19.01 12.29
N ASP A 89 4.25 19.11 13.42
CA ASP A 89 3.93 17.94 14.23
C ASP A 89 2.76 17.19 13.58
N THR A 90 2.70 15.87 13.76
CA THR A 90 1.56 15.04 13.32
C THR A 90 0.29 15.35 14.12
N ASP A 91 -0.86 15.34 13.45
CA ASP A 91 -2.17 15.32 14.08
C ASP A 91 -2.70 13.87 14.17
N ASP A 92 -3.12 13.45 15.37
CA ASP A 92 -3.54 12.06 15.63
C ASP A 92 -4.75 11.65 14.79
N ASP A 93 -5.66 12.58 14.47
CA ASP A 93 -6.89 12.30 13.73
C ASP A 93 -6.71 12.55 12.23
N ALA A 94 -6.06 13.65 11.85
CA ALA A 94 -5.97 14.10 10.46
C ALA A 94 -4.85 13.41 9.66
N ASP A 95 -3.81 12.92 10.32
CA ASP A 95 -2.67 12.26 9.66
C ASP A 95 -2.68 10.74 9.80
N GLU A 96 -3.76 10.16 10.30
CA GLU A 96 -3.90 8.73 10.56
C GLU A 96 -3.72 7.89 9.27
N GLU A 97 -2.81 6.93 9.31
CA GLU A 97 -2.54 5.99 8.23
C GLU A 97 -2.54 4.54 8.76
N GLY A 98 -3.15 3.63 8.00
CA GLY A 98 -3.18 2.19 8.26
C GLY A 98 -2.54 1.39 7.13
N CYS A 99 -2.39 0.08 7.34
CA CYS A 99 -1.88 -0.83 6.31
C CYS A 99 -2.46 -2.23 6.49
N LEU A 100 -2.91 -2.85 5.39
CA LEU A 100 -3.37 -4.24 5.39
C LEU A 100 -2.28 -5.24 5.81
N SER A 101 -1.00 -4.87 5.63
CA SER A 101 0.16 -5.66 6.06
C SER A 101 0.62 -5.36 7.49
N PHE A 102 -0.04 -4.46 8.21
CA PHE A 102 0.14 -4.23 9.64
C PHE A 102 -1.25 -4.08 10.31
N PRO A 103 -2.06 -5.17 10.32
CA PRO A 103 -3.51 -5.05 10.43
C PRO A 103 -4.01 -4.58 11.80
N GLY A 104 -5.01 -3.71 11.77
CA GLY A 104 -5.73 -3.22 12.94
C GLY A 104 -4.95 -2.24 13.82
N GLU A 105 -3.93 -1.61 13.26
CA GLU A 105 -3.22 -0.51 13.91
C GLU A 105 -3.16 0.67 12.93
N ARG A 106 -3.31 1.87 13.47
CA ARG A 106 -3.20 3.11 12.72
C ARG A 106 -2.37 4.09 13.53
N PHE A 107 -1.52 4.83 12.84
CA PHE A 107 -0.66 5.84 13.48
C PHE A 107 -0.60 7.07 12.59
N PRO A 108 -0.45 8.26 13.17
CA PRO A 108 -0.34 9.46 12.38
C PRO A 108 1.04 9.52 11.70
N LEU A 109 1.04 9.88 10.43
CA LEU A 109 2.23 9.97 9.59
C LEU A 109 2.08 11.14 8.62
N LEU A 110 3.02 12.08 8.69
CA LEU A 110 3.08 13.17 7.71
C LEU A 110 3.51 12.63 6.35
N ARG A 111 2.76 13.02 5.32
CA ARG A 111 3.04 12.73 3.92
C ARG A 111 3.17 14.03 3.15
N SER A 112 3.82 13.96 2.00
CA SER A 112 3.80 15.06 1.06
C SER A 112 2.38 15.33 0.59
N ALA A 113 2.01 16.60 0.50
CA ALA A 113 0.64 16.99 0.14
C ALA A 113 0.31 16.71 -1.33
N ASP A 114 1.32 16.68 -2.21
CA ASP A 114 1.19 16.49 -3.64
C ASP A 114 2.11 15.39 -4.14
N ALA A 115 1.61 14.62 -5.11
CA ALA A 115 2.37 13.59 -5.80
C ALA A 115 2.07 13.60 -7.30
N LEU A 116 3.08 13.29 -8.11
CA LEU A 116 2.97 13.01 -9.53
C LEU A 116 3.34 11.54 -9.75
N LEU A 117 2.35 10.73 -10.09
CA LEU A 117 2.52 9.33 -10.45
C LEU A 117 2.69 9.22 -11.96
N THR A 118 3.78 8.62 -12.41
CA THR A 118 3.98 8.20 -13.80
C THR A 118 4.11 6.68 -13.83
N ALA A 119 3.31 6.00 -14.65
CA ALA A 119 3.29 4.55 -14.73
C ALA A 119 2.82 4.07 -16.12
N VAL A 120 2.76 2.75 -16.31
CA VAL A 120 2.01 2.14 -17.41
C VAL A 120 0.83 1.34 -16.86
N ASP A 121 -0.25 1.25 -17.63
CA ASP A 121 -1.41 0.42 -17.30
C ASP A 121 -1.20 -1.05 -17.70
N ILE A 122 -2.22 -1.88 -17.52
CA ILE A 122 -2.19 -3.32 -17.82
C ILE A 122 -2.09 -3.63 -19.33
N GLU A 123 -2.37 -2.66 -20.19
CA GLU A 123 -2.11 -2.69 -21.64
C GLU A 123 -0.69 -2.20 -22.00
N GLY A 124 0.10 -1.77 -21.01
CA GLY A 124 1.43 -1.19 -21.21
C GLY A 124 1.40 0.24 -21.75
N LYS A 125 0.24 0.92 -21.71
CA LYS A 125 0.11 2.30 -22.15
C LYS A 125 0.55 3.25 -21.03
N PRO A 126 1.41 4.25 -21.32
CA PRO A 126 1.86 5.19 -20.31
C PRO A 126 0.76 6.16 -19.90
N PHE A 127 0.75 6.52 -18.62
CA PHE A 127 -0.13 7.54 -18.06
C PHE A 127 0.56 8.34 -16.94
N GLU A 128 -0.02 9.50 -16.62
CA GLU A 128 0.41 10.38 -15.55
C GLU A 128 -0.82 10.82 -14.74
N VAL A 129 -0.71 10.82 -13.40
CA VAL A 129 -1.75 11.29 -12.48
C VAL A 129 -1.13 12.30 -11.51
N ARG A 130 -1.69 13.51 -11.49
CA ARG A 130 -1.45 14.51 -10.45
C ARG A 130 -2.42 14.25 -9.32
N ALA A 131 -1.89 13.97 -8.15
CA ALA A 131 -2.66 13.70 -6.95
C ALA A 131 -2.31 14.71 -5.86
N SER A 132 -3.30 15.05 -5.04
CA SER A 132 -3.11 15.82 -3.81
C SER A 132 -3.91 15.18 -2.69
N GLY A 133 -3.60 15.56 -1.44
CA GLY A 133 -4.31 15.09 -0.25
C GLY A 133 -4.31 13.56 -0.13
N TRP A 134 -5.48 12.96 0.07
CA TRP A 134 -5.60 11.53 0.33
C TRP A 134 -5.10 10.65 -0.83
N LEU A 135 -5.36 11.03 -2.08
CA LEU A 135 -4.86 10.28 -3.23
C LEU A 135 -3.33 10.32 -3.31
N ALA A 136 -2.71 11.47 -2.97
CA ALA A 136 -1.25 11.56 -2.88
C ALA A 136 -0.69 10.68 -1.76
N ARG A 137 -1.40 10.57 -0.62
CA ARG A 137 -1.05 9.65 0.48
C ARG A 137 -1.12 8.20 0.03
N ILE A 138 -2.19 7.78 -0.66
CA ILE A 138 -2.33 6.44 -1.22
C ILE A 138 -1.13 6.12 -2.13
N PHE A 139 -0.80 7.00 -3.08
CA PHE A 139 0.33 6.74 -3.98
C PHE A 139 1.67 6.64 -3.25
N GLN A 140 1.91 7.46 -2.23
CA GLN A 140 3.11 7.36 -1.41
C GLN A 140 3.16 6.03 -0.64
N HIS A 141 2.04 5.60 -0.08
CA HIS A 141 1.91 4.32 0.64
C HIS A 141 2.19 3.13 -0.28
N GLU A 142 1.51 3.06 -1.42
CA GLU A 142 1.69 1.94 -2.34
C GLU A 142 3.10 1.93 -2.95
N TYR A 143 3.66 3.10 -3.22
CA TYR A 143 5.03 3.21 -3.72
C TYR A 143 6.07 2.75 -2.68
N ASP A 144 5.86 3.05 -1.40
CA ASP A 144 6.71 2.55 -0.31
C ASP A 144 6.77 1.03 -0.28
N HIS A 145 5.62 0.36 -0.45
CA HIS A 145 5.58 -1.10 -0.53
C HIS A 145 6.46 -1.65 -1.66
N LEU A 146 6.51 -0.95 -2.81
CA LEU A 146 7.36 -1.33 -3.93
C LEU A 146 8.85 -1.13 -3.66
N ASP A 147 9.20 -0.22 -2.75
CA ASP A 147 10.57 0.03 -2.31
C ASP A 147 10.95 -0.82 -1.08
N GLY A 148 10.04 -1.65 -0.57
CA GLY A 148 10.26 -2.52 0.58
C GLY A 148 10.11 -1.81 1.93
N TYR A 149 9.21 -0.83 2.00
CA TYR A 149 8.87 -0.12 3.23
C TYR A 149 7.38 -0.29 3.55
N LEU A 150 7.08 -0.41 4.84
CA LEU A 150 5.75 -0.22 5.39
C LEU A 150 5.65 1.19 5.98
N TYR A 151 4.43 1.73 6.12
CA TYR A 151 4.25 3.04 6.77
C TYR A 151 4.83 3.09 8.20
N VAL A 152 4.79 1.96 8.93
CA VAL A 152 5.37 1.83 10.27
C VAL A 152 6.89 2.05 10.30
N ASP A 153 7.58 1.84 9.17
CA ASP A 153 9.02 2.08 9.02
C ASP A 153 9.34 3.58 8.86
N ARG A 154 8.33 4.41 8.56
CA ARG A 154 8.45 5.87 8.43
C ARG A 154 8.03 6.64 9.68
N LEU A 155 7.47 5.97 10.68
CA LEU A 155 6.98 6.63 11.88
C LEU A 155 8.12 7.26 12.68
N GLU A 156 7.84 8.41 13.28
CA GLU A 156 8.73 9.04 14.26
C GLU A 156 8.37 8.60 15.69
N TYR A 157 9.19 9.02 16.67
CA TYR A 157 8.85 8.82 18.08
C TYR A 157 7.63 9.69 18.44
N PRO A 158 6.64 9.19 19.21
CA PRO A 158 6.62 7.91 19.94
C PRO A 158 6.04 6.73 19.16
N TYR A 159 5.44 6.94 17.99
CA TYR A 159 4.68 5.92 17.26
C TYR A 159 5.54 4.76 16.76
N SER A 160 6.76 5.01 16.30
CA SER A 160 7.71 3.93 15.90
C SER A 160 8.00 2.95 17.03
N LYS A 161 8.12 3.44 18.26
CA LYS A 161 8.30 2.60 19.45
C LYS A 161 7.03 1.78 19.76
N ALA A 162 5.85 2.38 19.58
CA ALA A 162 4.58 1.69 19.75
C ALA A 162 4.42 0.56 18.71
N ALA A 163 4.61 0.86 17.43
CA ALA A 163 4.57 -0.11 16.33
C ALA A 163 5.55 -1.28 16.57
N THR A 164 6.80 -1.01 16.94
CA THR A 164 7.80 -2.05 17.26
C THR A 164 7.33 -2.96 18.41
N LYS A 165 6.73 -2.38 19.46
CA LYS A 165 6.22 -3.16 20.61
C LYS A 165 5.06 -4.06 20.19
N ILE A 166 4.19 -3.58 19.31
CA ILE A 166 3.04 -4.33 18.79
C ILE A 166 3.51 -5.46 17.88
N ALA A 167 4.41 -5.17 16.93
CA ALA A 167 4.99 -6.17 16.05
C ALA A 167 5.59 -7.34 16.84
N ARG A 168 6.38 -7.02 17.88
CA ARG A 168 6.95 -8.04 18.78
C ARG A 168 5.89 -8.82 19.54
N LYS A 169 4.86 -8.15 20.07
CA LYS A 169 3.78 -8.80 20.85
C LYS A 169 2.95 -9.74 19.98
N ARG A 170 2.70 -9.37 18.72
CA ARG A 170 1.93 -10.15 17.74
C ARG A 170 2.80 -11.14 16.95
N SER A 171 4.10 -11.22 17.23
CA SER A 171 5.08 -12.07 16.53
C SER A 171 5.21 -11.78 15.03
N TRP A 172 4.99 -10.52 14.62
CA TRP A 172 5.13 -10.02 13.25
C TRP A 172 6.55 -9.52 12.94
N SER A 173 7.55 -10.17 13.54
CA SER A 173 8.95 -9.86 13.31
C SER A 173 9.66 -10.96 12.51
N GLY A 174 8.90 -11.94 12.01
CA GLY A 174 9.40 -13.12 11.31
C GLY A 174 8.53 -13.49 10.10
N PRO A 175 9.07 -14.33 9.20
CA PRO A 175 8.41 -14.65 7.94
C PRO A 175 7.16 -15.52 8.14
N GLY A 176 6.29 -15.51 7.14
CA GLY A 176 5.18 -16.47 7.02
C GLY A 176 3.88 -16.06 7.71
N SER A 177 3.80 -14.86 8.29
CA SER A 177 2.54 -14.32 8.78
C SER A 177 1.73 -13.76 7.60
N SER A 178 0.49 -14.20 7.48
CA SER A 178 -0.47 -13.69 6.50
C SER A 178 -1.88 -13.83 7.04
N TRP A 179 -2.83 -13.14 6.40
CA TRP A 179 -4.25 -13.30 6.67
C TRP A 179 -5.05 -13.33 5.36
N MET A 180 -6.23 -13.93 5.39
CA MET A 180 -7.10 -14.10 4.24
C MET A 180 -8.31 -13.15 4.32
N PRO A 181 -8.40 -12.12 3.46
CA PRO A 181 -9.56 -11.24 3.41
C PRO A 181 -10.87 -12.02 3.16
N GLY A 182 -11.95 -11.59 3.81
CA GLY A 182 -13.25 -12.29 3.75
C GLY A 182 -13.34 -13.60 4.53
N VAL A 183 -12.23 -14.09 5.12
CA VAL A 183 -12.20 -15.30 5.97
C VAL A 183 -11.71 -14.96 7.37
N ASP A 184 -10.55 -14.31 7.47
CA ASP A 184 -9.98 -13.86 8.74
C ASP A 184 -10.51 -12.46 9.07
N THR A 185 -10.80 -12.21 10.36
CA THR A 185 -11.27 -10.92 10.85
C THR A 185 -10.14 -10.17 11.55
N PHE A 186 -9.78 -9.00 11.04
CA PHE A 186 -8.97 -8.01 11.76
C PHE A 186 -9.77 -6.70 11.87
N ASP A 187 -9.91 -6.19 13.09
CA ASP A 187 -10.56 -4.89 13.31
C ASP A 187 -9.60 -3.78 12.86
N GLY A 188 -9.90 -3.11 11.74
CA GLY A 188 -9.18 -1.94 11.22
C GLY A 188 -8.68 -2.11 9.78
N GLY A 189 -9.30 -1.39 8.84
CA GLY A 189 -8.87 -1.31 7.42
C GLY A 189 -7.58 -0.49 7.23
N ALA A 190 -7.12 -0.33 5.98
CA ALA A 190 -6.02 0.58 5.63
C ALA A 190 -6.49 2.04 5.50
#